data_AF-A0A544U9C0-F1
#
_entry.id   AF-A0A544U9C0-F1
#
_cell.length_a   1.000
_cell.length_b   1.000
_cell.length_c   1.000
_cell.angle_alpha   90.00
_cell.angle_beta   90.00
_cell.angle_gamma   90.00
#
_symmetry.space_group_name_H-M   'P 1'
#
loop_
_entity.id
_entity.type
_entity.pdbx_description
1 polymer ?
#
loop_
_entity_poly.entity_id
_entity_poly.type
_entity_poly.pdbx_seq_one_letter_code
_entity_poly.pdbx_strand_id
1 'polypeptide(L)'
;MTIVKQMSLFDIQELMEMESSRRFDAIFATFDVQPIFQLFSKKTLRGAPRELNYGAMIQSLIIRIVERIPTIKGLIKRLVNDPLFRLDCGFLVSDIVPSEASYSRMIDVISQSDVLEVMQDTLIQIAMTEGFLHDEHLAIDGYRFWGEARFLVFYLP
;
A
#
# COMPACT_ATOMS: atom_id res chain seq x y z
N MET A 1 -43.87 -6.62 -22.01
CA MET A 1 -43.11 -6.51 -20.74
C MET A 1 -42.61 -5.08 -20.63
N THR A 2 -43.17 -4.30 -19.70
CA THR A 2 -42.80 -2.89 -19.52
C THR A 2 -41.61 -2.83 -18.58
N ILE A 3 -40.43 -2.45 -19.09
CA ILE A 3 -39.24 -2.24 -18.26
C ILE A 3 -39.44 -0.94 -17.50
N VAL A 4 -39.73 -1.03 -16.21
CA VAL A 4 -39.73 0.12 -15.31
C VAL A 4 -38.28 0.44 -15.00
N LYS A 5 -37.76 1.54 -15.55
CA LYS A 5 -36.47 2.09 -15.12
C LYS A 5 -36.71 2.88 -13.84
N GLN A 6 -36.10 2.46 -12.75
CA GLN A 6 -35.97 3.30 -11.56
C GLN A 6 -35.25 4.59 -11.99
N MET A 7 -35.84 5.75 -11.71
CA MET A 7 -35.13 7.02 -11.86
C MET A 7 -33.92 6.98 -10.94
N SER A 8 -32.73 7.22 -11.50
CA SER A 8 -31.53 7.38 -10.69
C SER A 8 -31.70 8.62 -9.84
N LEU A 9 -31.61 8.49 -8.52
CA LEU A 9 -31.73 9.62 -7.58
C LEU A 9 -30.49 10.53 -7.64
N PHE A 10 -29.37 10.01 -8.14
CA PHE A 10 -28.09 10.69 -8.25
C PHE A 10 -27.47 10.41 -9.62
N ASP A 11 -26.69 11.36 -10.14
CA ASP A 11 -25.82 11.09 -11.29
C ASP A 11 -24.62 10.22 -10.87
N ILE A 12 -23.98 9.55 -11.84
CA ILE A 12 -22.75 8.77 -11.59
C ILE A 12 -21.68 9.66 -10.97
N GLN A 13 -21.57 10.91 -11.44
CA GLN A 13 -20.63 11.89 -10.90
C GLN A 13 -20.93 12.23 -9.44
N GLU A 14 -22.20 12.46 -9.08
CA GLU A 14 -22.59 12.73 -7.68
C GLU A 14 -22.31 11.53 -6.77
N LEU A 15 -22.58 10.30 -7.23
CA LEU A 15 -22.25 9.08 -6.51
C LEU A 15 -20.74 8.97 -6.26
N MET A 16 -19.92 9.27 -7.26
CA MET A 16 -18.45 9.26 -7.14
C MET A 16 -17.90 10.35 -6.20
N GLU A 17 -18.58 11.50 -6.12
CA GLU A 17 -18.22 12.60 -5.22
C GLU A 17 -18.65 12.34 -3.77
N MET A 18 -19.77 11.64 -3.58
CA MET A 18 -20.25 11.19 -2.28
C MET A 18 -19.49 9.96 -1.76
N GLU A 19 -19.01 9.12 -2.67
CA GLU A 19 -18.13 8.01 -2.35
C GLU A 19 -16.77 8.56 -1.89
N SER A 20 -16.27 8.07 -0.76
CA SER A 20 -15.01 8.52 -0.18
C SER A 20 -13.83 8.01 -1.03
N SER A 21 -13.62 8.59 -2.22
CA SER A 21 -12.60 8.27 -3.22
C SER A 21 -11.15 8.54 -2.76
N ARG A 22 -10.96 8.67 -1.45
CA ARG A 22 -9.70 8.99 -0.76
C ARG A 22 -9.51 8.15 0.51
N ARG A 23 -10.14 6.97 0.57
CA ARG A 23 -10.17 6.12 1.77
C ARG A 23 -8.78 5.84 2.34
N PHE A 24 -7.78 5.72 1.48
CA PHE A 24 -6.40 5.43 1.88
C PHE A 24 -5.45 6.63 1.78
N ASP A 25 -5.89 7.77 1.24
CA ASP A 25 -5.04 8.96 1.10
C ASP A 25 -4.52 9.45 2.45
N ALA A 26 -5.39 9.43 3.47
CA ALA A 26 -5.01 9.79 4.83
C ALA A 26 -3.91 8.87 5.38
N ILE A 27 -3.86 7.61 4.95
CA ILE A 27 -2.84 6.65 5.37
C ILE A 27 -1.53 6.92 4.64
N PHE A 28 -1.58 7.21 3.33
CA PHE A 28 -0.37 7.55 2.58
C PHE A 28 0.17 8.95 2.91
N ALA A 29 -0.64 9.81 3.52
CA ALA A 29 -0.22 11.12 4.00
C ALA A 29 0.57 11.07 5.32
N THR A 30 0.50 9.98 6.10
CA THR A 30 1.14 9.91 7.42
C THR A 30 2.62 9.54 7.38
N PHE A 31 3.11 8.91 6.31
CA PHE A 31 4.52 8.54 6.19
C PHE A 31 4.99 8.55 4.73
N ASP A 32 6.27 8.85 4.54
CA ASP A 32 6.85 8.92 3.21
C ASP A 32 7.15 7.52 2.64
N VAL A 33 6.36 7.10 1.65
CA VAL A 33 6.55 5.84 0.91
C VAL A 33 7.50 5.96 -0.29
N GLN A 34 7.99 7.16 -0.60
CA GLN A 34 8.89 7.38 -1.74
C GLN A 34 10.15 6.51 -1.72
N PRO A 35 10.82 6.25 -0.58
CA PRO A 35 12.00 5.37 -0.55
C PRO A 35 11.71 3.96 -1.10
N ILE A 36 10.51 3.42 -0.85
CA ILE A 36 10.10 2.12 -1.38
C ILE A 36 9.88 2.19 -2.90
N PHE A 37 9.24 3.25 -3.39
CA PHE A 37 9.06 3.45 -4.84
C PHE A 37 10.39 3.57 -5.59
N GLN A 38 11.41 4.17 -4.95
CA GLN A 38 12.73 4.34 -5.55
C GLN A 38 13.46 3.01 -5.80
N LEU A 39 13.23 1.98 -4.98
CA LEU A 39 13.74 0.61 -5.24
C LEU A 39 13.29 0.06 -6.59
N PHE A 40 12.07 0.43 -6.99
CA PHE A 40 11.45 -0.01 -8.23
C PHE A 40 11.50 1.08 -9.31
N SER A 41 12.22 2.18 -9.10
CA SER A 41 12.39 3.17 -10.15
C SER A 41 13.43 2.70 -11.17
N LYS A 42 13.13 2.80 -12.47
CA LYS A 42 14.13 2.51 -13.50
C LYS A 42 15.21 3.58 -13.46
N LYS A 43 16.47 3.17 -13.22
CA LYS A 43 17.64 4.08 -13.29
C LYS A 43 17.95 4.55 -14.72
N THR A 44 17.49 3.83 -15.75
CA THR A 44 17.75 4.14 -17.16
C THR A 44 16.46 4.03 -17.99
N LEU A 45 16.32 4.90 -18.99
CA LEU A 45 15.26 4.83 -20.02
C LEU A 45 15.41 3.63 -20.97
N ARG A 46 16.49 2.84 -20.85
CA ARG A 46 16.79 1.71 -21.73
C ARG A 46 16.32 0.40 -21.11
N GLY A 47 15.79 -0.50 -21.93
CA GLY A 47 15.31 -1.82 -21.54
C GLY A 47 13.80 -1.98 -21.74
N ALA A 48 13.32 -3.24 -21.77
CA ALA A 48 11.92 -3.57 -22.00
C ALA A 48 10.99 -2.78 -21.07
N PRO A 49 9.84 -2.26 -21.56
CA PRO A 49 8.84 -1.61 -20.72
C PRO A 49 8.53 -2.47 -19.50
N ARG A 50 8.39 -1.85 -18.33
CA ARG A 50 7.94 -2.62 -17.17
C ARG A 50 6.46 -2.91 -17.38
N GLU A 51 6.13 -4.19 -17.44
CA GLU A 51 4.76 -4.67 -17.69
C GLU A 51 3.84 -4.48 -16.46
N LEU A 52 4.43 -4.28 -15.28
CA LEU A 52 3.71 -4.20 -14.01
C LEU A 52 3.83 -2.82 -13.37
N ASN A 53 2.70 -2.35 -12.84
CA ASN A 53 2.58 -1.14 -12.05
C ASN A 53 3.03 -1.39 -10.60
N TYR A 54 4.34 -1.26 -10.35
CA TYR A 54 4.93 -1.47 -9.02
C TYR A 54 4.40 -0.48 -7.98
N GLY A 55 4.05 0.75 -8.38
CA GLY A 55 3.47 1.73 -7.47
C GLY A 55 2.16 1.21 -6.87
N ALA A 56 1.25 0.77 -7.74
CA ALA A 56 -0.02 0.17 -7.33
C ALA A 56 0.18 -1.14 -6.56
N MET A 57 1.19 -1.95 -6.91
CA MET A 57 1.53 -3.16 -6.15
C MET A 57 1.95 -2.83 -4.70
N ILE A 58 2.80 -1.83 -4.50
CA ILE A 58 3.24 -1.40 -3.17
C ILE A 58 2.07 -0.85 -2.36
N GLN A 59 1.26 0.03 -2.96
CA GLN A 59 0.06 0.57 -2.32
C GLN A 59 -0.91 -0.55 -1.91
N SER A 60 -1.15 -1.52 -2.80
CA SER A 60 -2.04 -2.65 -2.50
C SER A 60 -1.54 -3.55 -1.36
N LEU A 61 -0.21 -3.67 -1.15
CA LEU A 61 0.33 -4.38 0.01
C LEU A 61 0.08 -3.62 1.31
N ILE A 62 0.26 -2.30 1.30
CA ILE A 62 0.00 -1.45 2.46
C ILE A 62 -1.49 -1.50 2.81
N ILE A 63 -2.37 -1.31 1.81
CA ILE A 63 -3.81 -1.39 1.96
C ILE A 63 -4.24 -2.78 2.45
N ARG A 64 -3.61 -3.86 1.96
CA ARG A 64 -3.85 -5.22 2.48
C ARG A 64 -3.64 -5.30 3.99
N ILE A 65 -2.60 -4.64 4.53
CA ILE A 65 -2.32 -4.66 5.97
C ILE A 65 -3.42 -3.89 6.73
N VAL A 66 -3.77 -2.70 6.24
CA VAL A 66 -4.84 -1.85 6.81
C VAL A 66 -6.18 -2.59 6.85
N GLU A 67 -6.55 -3.21 5.73
CA GLU A 67 -7.80 -3.98 5.56
C GLU A 67 -7.72 -5.38 6.18
N ARG A 68 -6.59 -5.76 6.78
CA ARG A 68 -6.34 -7.08 7.40
C ARG A 68 -6.59 -8.27 6.46
N ILE A 69 -6.23 -8.14 5.19
CA ILE A 69 -6.30 -9.25 4.23
C ILE A 69 -5.12 -10.20 4.52
N PRO A 70 -5.36 -11.43 5.00
CA PRO A 70 -4.30 -12.24 5.60
C PRO A 70 -3.27 -12.72 4.57
N THR A 71 -3.68 -12.99 3.33
CA THR A 71 -2.82 -13.63 2.32
C THR A 71 -2.73 -12.83 1.02
N ILE A 72 -1.62 -12.97 0.30
CA ILE A 72 -1.45 -12.41 -1.06
C ILE A 72 -2.49 -12.97 -2.02
N LYS A 73 -2.82 -14.26 -1.91
CA LYS A 73 -3.91 -14.88 -2.68
C LYS A 73 -5.26 -14.20 -2.42
N GLY A 74 -5.55 -13.84 -1.16
CA GLY A 74 -6.74 -13.07 -0.80
C GLY A 74 -6.74 -11.67 -1.44
N LEU A 75 -5.60 -10.99 -1.42
CA LEU A 75 -5.43 -9.70 -2.07
C LEU A 75 -5.70 -9.78 -3.58
N ILE A 76 -5.07 -10.74 -4.28
CA ILE A 76 -5.27 -10.93 -5.72
C ILE A 76 -6.74 -11.24 -6.03
N LYS A 77 -7.37 -12.13 -5.23
CA LYS A 77 -8.80 -12.42 -5.40
C LYS A 77 -9.64 -11.15 -5.25
N ARG A 78 -9.32 -10.26 -4.32
CA ARG A 78 -10.03 -8.98 -4.15
C ARG A 78 -9.79 -8.04 -5.34
N LEU A 79 -8.54 -7.87 -5.77
CA LEU A 79 -8.18 -7.05 -6.94
C LEU A 79 -8.89 -7.49 -8.23
N VAL A 80 -9.18 -8.78 -8.38
CA VAL A 80 -9.92 -9.32 -9.54
C VAL A 80 -11.42 -9.05 -9.45
N ASN A 81 -12.00 -9.21 -8.25
CA ASN A 81 -13.46 -9.20 -8.08
C ASN A 81 -14.03 -7.82 -7.72
N ASP A 82 -13.20 -6.89 -7.26
CA ASP A 82 -13.60 -5.58 -6.75
C ASP A 82 -12.86 -4.48 -7.54
N PRO A 83 -13.47 -3.94 -8.62
CA PRO A 83 -12.87 -2.89 -9.43
C PRO A 83 -12.62 -1.58 -8.67
N LEU A 84 -13.45 -1.27 -7.67
CA LEU A 84 -13.27 -0.07 -6.84
C LEU A 84 -12.03 -0.22 -5.96
N PHE A 85 -11.89 -1.35 -5.26
CA PHE A 85 -10.68 -1.66 -4.49
C PHE A 85 -9.41 -1.62 -5.34
N ARG A 86 -9.53 -2.07 -6.59
CA ARG A 86 -8.42 -2.02 -7.55
C ARG A 86 -8.03 -0.58 -7.91
N LEU A 87 -9.00 0.30 -8.13
CA LEU A 87 -8.75 1.73 -8.37
C LEU A 87 -8.18 2.42 -7.13
N ASP A 88 -8.71 2.10 -5.94
CA ASP A 88 -8.20 2.61 -4.65
C ASP A 88 -6.74 2.22 -4.39
N CYS A 89 -6.30 1.07 -4.93
CA CYS A 89 -4.91 0.64 -4.88
C CYS A 89 -4.02 1.31 -5.94
N GLY A 90 -4.55 2.21 -6.77
CA GLY A 90 -3.80 2.93 -7.81
C GLY A 90 -3.60 2.17 -9.12
N PHE A 91 -4.28 1.04 -9.33
CA PHE A 91 -4.24 0.35 -10.63
C PHE A 91 -5.15 1.04 -11.64
N LEU A 92 -4.67 1.20 -12.86
CA LEU A 92 -5.53 1.60 -13.98
C LEU A 92 -6.43 0.44 -14.39
N VAL A 93 -7.58 0.75 -15.00
CA VAL A 93 -8.50 -0.26 -15.55
C VAL A 93 -7.79 -1.17 -16.57
N SER A 94 -6.86 -0.60 -17.35
CA SER A 94 -6.06 -1.31 -18.35
C SER A 94 -4.91 -2.14 -17.79
N ASP A 95 -4.55 -1.96 -16.52
CA ASP A 95 -3.42 -2.70 -15.93
C ASP A 95 -3.73 -4.20 -15.90
N ILE A 96 -2.69 -5.02 -15.84
CA ILE A 96 -2.85 -6.44 -15.54
C ILE A 96 -2.83 -6.64 -14.03
N VAL A 97 -3.71 -7.50 -13.50
CA VAL A 97 -3.64 -7.86 -12.07
C VAL A 97 -2.38 -8.69 -11.84
N PRO A 98 -1.48 -8.27 -10.94
CA PRO A 98 -0.22 -8.99 -10.70
C PRO A 98 -0.46 -10.38 -10.13
N SER A 99 0.39 -11.34 -10.51
CA SER A 99 0.37 -12.71 -9.98
C SER A 99 1.01 -12.82 -8.60
N GLU A 100 0.77 -13.93 -7.88
CA GLU A 100 1.41 -14.21 -6.59
C GLU A 100 2.94 -14.15 -6.69
N ALA A 101 3.51 -14.75 -7.75
CA ALA A 101 4.95 -14.72 -8.02
C ALA A 101 5.48 -13.29 -8.26
N SER A 102 4.66 -12.39 -8.80
CA SER A 102 5.05 -10.99 -9.01
C SER A 102 5.16 -10.26 -7.67
N TYR A 103 4.22 -10.49 -6.76
CA TYR A 103 4.31 -10.01 -5.38
C TYR A 103 5.53 -10.59 -4.67
N SER A 104 5.75 -11.91 -4.73
CA SER A 104 6.91 -12.55 -4.10
C SER A 104 8.22 -11.90 -4.54
N ARG A 105 8.44 -11.72 -5.85
CA ARG A 105 9.67 -11.05 -6.34
C ARG A 105 9.81 -9.62 -5.82
N MET A 106 8.71 -8.87 -5.75
CA MET A 106 8.73 -7.50 -5.24
C MET A 106 9.09 -7.48 -3.74
N ILE A 107 8.50 -8.39 -2.97
CA ILE A 107 8.79 -8.56 -1.55
C ILE A 107 10.25 -8.96 -1.34
N ASP A 108 10.77 -9.90 -2.13
CA ASP A 108 12.16 -10.35 -2.04
C ASP A 108 13.12 -9.17 -2.23
N VAL A 109 12.86 -8.31 -3.23
CA VAL A 109 13.64 -7.08 -3.46
C VAL A 109 13.59 -6.14 -2.25
N ILE A 110 12.42 -5.95 -1.65
CA ILE A 110 12.28 -5.10 -0.45
C ILE A 110 13.04 -5.70 0.72
N SER A 111 12.94 -7.02 0.94
CA SER A 111 13.62 -7.71 2.06
C SER A 111 15.14 -7.72 1.96
N GLN A 112 15.69 -7.61 0.75
CA GLN A 112 17.13 -7.53 0.52
C GLN A 112 17.67 -6.09 0.61
N SER A 113 16.78 -5.11 0.78
CA SER A 113 17.13 -3.71 0.94
C SER A 113 17.06 -3.27 2.41
N ASP A 114 17.80 -2.22 2.73
CA ASP A 114 17.79 -1.52 4.02
C ASP A 114 16.68 -0.45 4.11
N VAL A 115 15.85 -0.29 3.06
CA VAL A 115 14.89 0.81 2.97
C VAL A 115 13.92 0.86 4.16
N LEU A 116 13.42 -0.29 4.61
CA LEU A 116 12.48 -0.32 5.74
C LEU A 116 13.15 0.06 7.07
N GLU A 117 14.43 -0.30 7.25
CA GLU A 117 15.22 0.06 8.42
C GLU A 117 15.51 1.56 8.43
N VAL A 118 15.94 2.11 7.30
CA VAL A 118 16.17 3.56 7.15
C VAL A 118 14.90 4.37 7.38
N MET A 119 13.76 3.92 6.84
CA MET A 119 12.47 4.57 7.08
C MET A 119 12.07 4.52 8.56
N GLN A 120 12.31 3.40 9.23
CA GLN A 120 12.04 3.23 10.66
C GLN A 120 12.91 4.15 11.50
N ASP A 121 14.22 4.21 11.25
CA ASP A 121 15.14 5.09 11.96
C ASP A 121 14.75 6.56 11.78
N THR A 122 14.35 6.95 10.56
CA THR A 122 13.87 8.30 10.28
C THR A 122 12.64 8.64 11.12
N LEU A 123 11.67 7.72 11.22
CA LEU A 123 10.47 7.91 12.04
C LEU A 123 10.81 8.02 13.54
N ILE A 124 11.76 7.21 14.03
CA ILE A 124 12.23 7.29 15.43
C ILE A 124 12.87 8.65 15.70
N GLN A 125 13.73 9.14 14.80
CA GLN A 125 14.38 10.44 14.95
C GLN A 125 13.39 11.61 14.94
N ILE A 126 12.38 11.55 14.07
CA ILE A 126 11.28 12.54 14.06
C ILE A 126 10.54 12.51 15.41
N ALA A 127 10.15 11.32 15.87
CA ALA A 127 9.44 11.17 17.13
C ALA A 127 10.27 11.61 18.36
N MET A 128 11.59 11.40 18.36
CA MET A 128 12.49 11.96 19.39
C MET A 128 12.55 13.48 19.33
N THR A 129 12.67 14.05 18.13
CA THR A 129 12.76 15.52 17.92
C THR A 129 11.47 16.22 18.33
N GLU A 130 10.33 15.60 18.07
CA GLU A 130 9.00 16.11 18.45
C GLU A 130 8.66 15.85 19.93
N GLY A 131 9.53 15.14 20.67
CA GLY A 131 9.35 14.83 22.09
C GLY A 131 8.34 13.71 22.38
N PHE A 132 7.92 12.95 21.35
CA PHE A 132 7.05 11.79 21.50
C PHE A 132 7.78 10.58 22.10
N LEU A 133 9.09 10.44 21.82
CA LEU A 133 9.94 9.40 22.38
C LEU A 133 11.04 9.99 23.25
N HIS A 134 11.34 9.31 24.37
CA HIS A 134 12.43 9.63 25.28
C HIS A 134 13.42 8.46 25.32
N ASP A 135 14.71 8.78 25.47
CA ASP A 135 15.84 7.84 25.30
C ASP A 135 15.80 6.62 26.27
N GLU A 136 15.04 6.72 27.37
CA GLU A 136 15.11 5.76 28.47
C GLU A 136 14.31 4.46 28.23
N HIS A 137 13.28 4.45 27.36
CA HIS A 137 12.38 3.30 27.23
C HIS A 137 11.87 3.06 25.80
N LEU A 138 12.73 2.53 24.90
CA LEU A 138 12.30 2.00 23.61
C LEU A 138 12.14 0.47 23.68
N ALA A 139 10.91 -0.01 23.90
CA ALA A 139 10.58 -1.42 23.73
C ALA A 139 10.11 -1.67 22.28
N ILE A 140 10.92 -2.40 21.51
CA ILE A 140 10.59 -2.79 20.14
C ILE A 140 9.92 -4.17 20.19
N ASP A 141 8.60 -4.23 20.06
CA ASP A 141 7.93 -5.51 19.78
C ASP A 141 8.11 -5.85 18.30
N GLY A 142 8.91 -6.87 18.03
CA GLY A 142 9.25 -7.28 16.67
C GLY A 142 8.18 -8.19 16.10
N TYR A 143 7.30 -7.68 15.26
CA TYR A 143 6.48 -8.56 14.44
C TYR A 143 7.32 -9.13 13.28
N ARG A 144 7.42 -10.46 13.20
CA ARG A 144 8.06 -11.17 12.07
C ARG A 144 7.12 -11.09 10.87
N PHE A 145 7.20 -10.00 10.09
CA PHE A 145 6.31 -9.78 8.95
C PHE A 145 6.82 -10.41 7.65
N TRP A 146 8.15 -10.45 7.47
CA TRP A 146 8.79 -10.93 6.23
C TRP A 146 10.21 -11.41 6.53
N GLY A 147 10.41 -12.68 6.90
CA GLY A 147 11.74 -13.35 7.00
C GLY A 147 12.72 -12.77 8.02
N GLU A 148 13.01 -11.47 7.93
CA GLU A 148 13.93 -10.67 8.72
C GLU A 148 13.44 -9.23 9.00
N ALA A 149 12.38 -8.73 8.33
CA ALA A 149 11.88 -7.36 8.54
C ALA A 149 11.06 -7.22 9.83
N ARG A 150 11.57 -6.43 10.78
CA ARG A 150 10.92 -6.06 12.06
C ARG A 150 10.22 -4.71 11.93
N PHE A 151 8.92 -4.81 11.76
CA PHE A 151 7.96 -3.76 12.04
C PHE A 151 7.87 -3.31 13.51
N LEU A 152 7.82 -1.99 13.78
CA LEU A 152 7.41 -1.41 15.07
C LEU A 152 5.89 -1.21 15.14
N VAL A 153 5.27 -1.66 16.23
CA VAL A 153 3.99 -1.13 16.72
C VAL A 153 4.30 -0.42 18.04
N PHE A 154 4.20 0.91 18.06
CA PHE A 154 4.32 1.66 19.30
C PHE A 154 3.04 1.50 20.11
N TYR A 155 3.14 0.90 21.29
CA TYR A 155 2.16 1.07 22.34
C TYR A 155 2.58 2.29 23.17
N LEU A 156 1.81 3.38 23.07
CA LEU A 156 1.83 4.42 24.10
C LEU A 156 0.90 3.95 25.25
N PRO A 157 1.28 4.16 26.52
CA PRO A 157 0.42 3.88 27.67
C PRO A 157 -0.83 4.77 27.71
#